data_AF-A0A376RKP7-F1
#
_entry.id   AF-A0A376RKP7-F1
#
_cell.length_a   1.000
_cell.length_b   1.000
_cell.length_c   1.000
_cell.angle_alpha   90.00
_cell.angle_beta   90.00
_cell.angle_gamma   90.00
#
_symmetry.space_group_name_H-M   'P 1'
#
loop_
_entity.id
_entity.type
_entity.pdbx_description
1 polymer ?
#
loop_
_entity_poly.entity_id
_entity_poly.type
_entity_poly.pdbx_seq_one_letter_code
_entity_poly.pdbx_strand_id
1 'polypeptide(L)'
;MVPKVSPGKTLEGLVGGVITTMIASLIIGPLLTPLNTSQALLAGLLIGISGFCGDVVMSAIKRDIGVKDSGKLLPGHGGLLDRIDSLIFTAPVFFYFIRYCCY
;
A
#
# COMPACT_ATOMS: atom_id res chain seq x y z
N MET A 1 -8.90 -12.03 7.08
CA MET A 1 -10.00 -11.42 6.28
C MET A 1 -10.16 -12.00 4.88
N VAL A 2 -9.15 -12.63 4.26
CA VAL A 2 -9.33 -13.36 2.98
C VAL A 2 -8.63 -14.73 3.02
N PRO A 3 -9.25 -15.76 3.64
CA PRO A 3 -8.57 -17.02 3.95
C PRO A 3 -8.13 -17.82 2.72
N LYS A 4 -8.82 -17.67 1.59
CA LYS A 4 -8.51 -18.39 0.34
C LYS A 4 -7.35 -17.77 -0.45
N VAL A 5 -7.07 -16.48 -0.23
CA VAL A 5 -6.11 -15.70 -1.02
C VAL A 5 -4.83 -15.42 -0.24
N SER A 6 -4.96 -14.98 1.01
CA SER A 6 -3.83 -14.66 1.88
C SER A 6 -4.19 -14.89 3.36
N PRO A 7 -3.88 -16.07 3.91
CA PRO A 7 -4.23 -16.43 5.30
C PRO A 7 -3.51 -15.57 6.35
N GLY A 8 -2.41 -14.89 5.99
CA GLY A 8 -1.67 -14.01 6.90
C GLY A 8 -2.27 -12.61 7.09
N LYS A 9 -3.30 -12.23 6.32
CA LYS A 9 -3.91 -10.89 6.41
C LYS A 9 -4.90 -10.80 7.58
N THR A 10 -4.46 -10.19 8.68
CA THR A 10 -5.26 -9.93 9.88
C THR A 10 -5.83 -8.51 9.89
N LEU A 11 -6.94 -8.30 10.59
CA LEU A 11 -7.50 -6.96 10.79
C LEU A 11 -6.57 -6.09 11.63
N GLU A 12 -5.96 -6.67 12.66
CA GLU A 12 -4.97 -6.01 13.51
C GLU A 12 -3.78 -5.50 12.70
N GLY A 13 -3.29 -6.31 11.74
CA GLY A 13 -2.22 -5.92 10.83
C GLY A 13 -2.63 -4.77 9.88
N LEU A 14 -3.88 -4.76 9.41
CA LEU A 14 -4.41 -3.64 8.63
C LEU A 14 -4.46 -2.35 9.46
N VAL A 15 -5.07 -2.41 10.64
CA VAL A 15 -5.22 -1.25 11.52
C VAL A 15 -3.85 -0.73 11.95
N GLY A 16 -2.95 -1.61 12.37
CA GLY A 16 -1.57 -1.26 12.71
C GLY A 16 -0.83 -0.65 11.54
N GLY A 17 -0.92 -1.25 10.35
CA GLY A 17 -0.29 -0.73 9.14
C GLY A 17 -0.77 0.67 8.79
N VAL A 18 -2.09 0.90 8.78
CA VAL A 18 -2.69 2.21 8.52
C VAL A 18 -2.23 3.25 9.54
N ILE A 19 -2.26 2.93 10.84
CA ILE A 19 -1.82 3.85 11.90
C ILE A 19 -0.34 4.20 11.73
N THR A 20 0.51 3.21 11.48
CA THR A 20 1.94 3.46 11.24
C THR A 20 2.18 4.32 10.01
N THR A 21 1.45 4.09 8.91
CA THR A 21 1.53 4.93 7.71
C THR A 21 1.06 6.36 7.96
N MET A 22 0.00 6.55 8.75
CA MET A 22 -0.47 7.89 9.14
C MET A 22 0.59 8.64 9.96
N ILE A 23 1.20 7.98 10.95
CA ILE A 23 2.28 8.57 11.76
C ILE A 23 3.49 8.92 10.87
N ALA A 24 3.90 7.99 9.99
CA ALA A 24 5.00 8.24 9.06
C ALA A 24 4.69 9.43 8.12
N SER A 25 3.45 9.54 7.64
CA SER A 25 3.01 10.64 6.79
C SER A 25 3.04 12.00 7.50
N LEU A 26 2.74 12.05 8.80
CA LEU A 26 2.87 13.28 9.58
C LEU A 26 4.32 13.76 9.70
N ILE A 27 5.28 12.84 9.77
CA ILE A 27 6.70 13.16 9.91
C ILE A 27 7.31 13.52 8.54
N ILE A 28 7.02 12.71 7.53
CA ILE A 28 7.66 12.78 6.20
C ILE A 28 6.92 13.76 5.28
N GLY A 29 5.60 13.82 5.37
CA GLY A 29 4.74 14.65 4.50
C GLY A 29 5.16 16.12 4.48
N PRO A 30 5.24 16.81 5.63
CA PRO A 30 5.67 18.21 5.67
C PRO A 30 7.10 18.46 5.17
N LEU A 31 7.96 17.43 5.18
CA LEU A 31 9.35 17.54 4.73
C LEU A 31 9.49 17.39 3.20
N LEU A 32 8.67 16.53 2.59
CA LEU A 32 8.80 16.17 1.18
C LEU A 32 7.69 16.76 0.28
N THR A 33 6.62 17.30 0.85
CA THR A 33 5.44 17.76 0.11
C THR A 33 4.89 19.06 0.67
N PRO A 34 4.17 19.87 -0.14
CA PRO A 34 3.53 21.11 0.33
C PRO A 34 2.21 20.86 1.09
N LEU A 35 2.08 19.72 1.79
CA LEU A 35 0.87 19.32 2.48
C LEU A 35 0.78 19.92 3.88
N ASN A 36 -0.39 20.44 4.24
CA ASN A 36 -0.71 20.78 5.63
C ASN A 36 -0.88 19.51 6.49
N THR A 37 -0.76 19.61 7.81
CA THR A 37 -0.85 18.48 8.75
C THR A 37 -2.11 17.61 8.53
N SER A 38 -3.27 18.23 8.31
CA SER A 38 -4.51 17.51 8.04
C SER A 38 -4.49 16.77 6.71
N GLN A 39 -3.87 17.36 5.68
CA GLN A 39 -3.75 16.73 4.37
C GLN A 39 -2.71 15.59 4.40
N ALA A 40 -1.62 15.75 5.14
CA ALA A 40 -0.64 14.68 5.36
C ALA A 40 -1.26 13.48 6.10
N LEU A 41 -2.11 13.72 7.10
CA LEU A 41 -2.82 12.66 7.81
C LEU A 41 -3.80 11.92 6.89
N LEU A 42 -4.54 12.67 6.06
CA LEU A 42 -5.46 12.10 5.07
C LEU A 42 -4.71 11.32 3.98
N ALA A 43 -3.56 11.82 3.52
CA ALA A 43 -2.67 11.11 2.59
C ALA A 43 -2.22 9.78 3.17
N GLY A 44 -1.76 9.77 4.43
CA GLY A 44 -1.32 8.56 5.12
C GLY A 44 -2.43 7.50 5.24
N LEU A 45 -3.66 7.95 5.52
CA LEU A 45 -4.83 7.08 5.55
C LEU A 45 -5.12 6.47 4.17
N LEU A 46 -5.14 7.31 3.12
CA LEU A 46 -5.39 6.87 1.75
C LEU A 46 -4.33 5.89 1.25
N ILE A 47 -3.04 6.17 1.51
CA ILE A 47 -1.93 5.29 1.15
C ILE A 47 -2.04 3.96 1.92
N GLY A 48 -2.30 3.99 3.23
CA GLY A 48 -2.42 2.77 4.03
C GLY A 48 -3.54 1.84 3.53
N ILE A 49 -4.71 2.40 3.22
CA ILE A 49 -5.86 1.62 2.73
C ILE A 49 -5.62 1.12 1.29
N SER A 50 -5.17 2.00 0.38
CA SER A 50 -4.95 1.63 -1.02
C SER A 50 -3.81 0.63 -1.19
N GLY A 51 -2.74 0.75 -0.39
CA GLY A 51 -1.62 -0.20 -0.40
C GLY A 51 -2.05 -1.58 0.08
N PHE A 52 -2.87 -1.65 1.14
CA PHE A 52 -3.43 -2.91 1.59
C PHE A 52 -4.35 -3.54 0.53
N CYS A 53 -5.18 -2.73 -0.11
CA CYS A 53 -6.06 -3.17 -1.19
C CYS A 53 -5.25 -3.74 -2.37
N GLY A 54 -4.21 -3.03 -2.81
CA GLY A 54 -3.34 -3.47 -3.89
C GLY A 54 -2.66 -4.81 -3.61
N ASP A 55 -2.13 -5.00 -2.41
CA ASP A 55 -1.56 -6.28 -1.99
C ASP A 55 -2.60 -7.41 -1.94
N VAL A 56 -3.84 -7.14 -1.50
CA VAL A 56 -4.93 -8.16 -1.57
C VAL A 56 -5.28 -8.51 -3.02
N VAL A 57 -5.46 -7.51 -3.88
CA VAL A 57 -5.83 -7.71 -5.30
C VAL A 57 -4.72 -8.49 -6.02
N MET A 58 -3.46 -8.09 -5.83
CA MET A 58 -2.35 -8.80 -6.45
C MET A 58 -2.21 -10.23 -5.90
N SER A 59 -2.40 -10.41 -4.60
CA SER A 59 -2.46 -11.75 -4.00
C SER A 59 -3.57 -12.61 -4.64
N ALA A 60 -4.75 -12.04 -4.92
CA ALA A 60 -5.84 -12.76 -5.58
C ALA A 60 -5.48 -13.16 -7.02
N ILE A 61 -4.95 -12.22 -7.81
CA ILE A 61 -4.51 -12.47 -9.18
C ILE A 61 -3.48 -13.61 -9.23
N LYS A 62 -2.50 -13.60 -8.32
CA LYS A 62 -1.49 -14.67 -8.24
C LYS A 62 -2.14 -16.04 -7.99
N ARG A 63 -3.14 -16.12 -7.12
CA ARG A 63 -3.87 -17.37 -6.84
C ARG A 63 -4.72 -17.84 -8.02
N ASP A 64 -5.35 -16.92 -8.75
CA ASP A 64 -6.16 -17.27 -9.92
C ASP A 64 -5.30 -17.88 -11.04
N ILE A 65 -4.05 -17.43 -11.20
CA ILE A 65 -3.10 -18.02 -12.16
C ILE A 65 -2.31 -19.21 -11.59
N GLY A 66 -2.62 -19.66 -10.36
CA GLY A 66 -2.01 -20.83 -9.73
C GLY A 66 -0.59 -20.62 -9.20
N VAL A 67 -0.11 -19.38 -9.10
CA VAL A 67 1.24 -19.07 -8.58
C VAL A 67 1.16 -18.38 -7.22
N LYS A 68 2.25 -18.47 -6.44
CA LYS A 68 2.36 -17.75 -5.16
C LYS A 68 3.21 -16.49 -5.29
N ASP A 69 4.36 -16.64 -5.93
CA ASP A 69 5.32 -15.57 -6.17
C ASP A 69 5.35 -15.27 -7.67
N SER A 70 5.48 -13.98 -8.02
CA SER A 70 5.44 -13.54 -9.41
C SER A 70 6.74 -13.87 -10.17
N GLY A 71 7.76 -14.35 -9.48
CA GLY A 71 9.04 -14.75 -10.04
C GLY A 71 10.10 -15.06 -8.97
N LYS A 72 11.35 -15.26 -9.39
CA LYS A 72 12.51 -15.49 -8.49
C LYS A 72 13.64 -14.48 -8.71
N LEU A 73 13.31 -13.29 -9.21
CA LEU A 73 14.31 -12.30 -9.60
C LEU A 73 15.17 -11.86 -8.40
N LEU A 74 14.60 -11.78 -7.20
CA LEU A 74 15.32 -11.42 -5.99
C LEU A 74 15.48 -12.64 -5.08
N PRO A 75 16.71 -13.15 -4.86
CA PRO A 75 16.94 -14.31 -4.02
C PRO A 75 16.40 -14.07 -2.60
N GLY A 76 15.52 -14.97 -2.14
CA GLY A 76 14.85 -14.87 -0.84
C GLY A 76 13.72 -13.83 -0.73
N HIS A 77 13.45 -13.06 -1.79
CA HIS A 77 12.52 -11.92 -1.73
C HIS A 77 11.32 -12.02 -2.69
N GLY A 78 11.27 -13.06 -3.54
CA GLY A 78 10.20 -13.29 -4.50
C GLY A 78 10.44 -12.61 -5.85
N GLY A 79 9.36 -12.26 -6.54
CA GLY A 79 9.40 -11.50 -7.79
C GLY A 79 9.47 -10.00 -7.55
N LEU A 80 9.95 -9.24 -8.54
CA LEU A 80 9.89 -7.77 -8.54
C LEU A 80 8.47 -7.27 -8.35
N LEU A 81 7.50 -7.94 -9.00
CA LEU A 81 6.09 -7.58 -8.96
C LEU A 81 5.50 -7.71 -7.54
N ASP A 82 6.02 -8.62 -6.72
CA ASP A 82 5.62 -8.78 -5.31
C ASP A 82 6.14 -7.64 -4.41
N ARG A 83 6.98 -6.74 -4.94
CA ARG A 83 7.50 -5.56 -4.21
C ARG A 83 6.83 -4.26 -4.60
N ILE A 84 6.19 -4.24 -5.77
CA ILE A 84 5.52 -3.06 -6.31
C ILE A 84 3.99 -3.21 -6.32
N ASP A 85 3.45 -4.33 -5.83
CA ASP A 85 2.01 -4.62 -5.80
C ASP A 85 1.18 -3.56 -5.06
N SER A 86 1.60 -3.21 -3.85
CA SER A 86 1.02 -2.11 -3.06
C SER A 86 1.34 -0.74 -3.65
N LEU A 87 2.50 -0.59 -4.30
CA LEU A 87 2.92 0.68 -4.93
C LEU A 87 2.07 1.03 -6.15
N ILE A 88 1.73 0.04 -6.98
CA ILE A 88 0.90 0.19 -8.18
C ILE A 88 -0.46 0.80 -7.84
N PHE A 89 -1.01 0.48 -6.67
CA PHE A 89 -2.28 1.04 -6.20
C PHE A 89 -2.13 2.38 -5.48
N THR A 90 -1.10 2.53 -4.65
CA THR A 90 -0.90 3.75 -3.86
C THR A 90 -0.44 4.94 -4.70
N ALA A 91 0.42 4.70 -5.70
CA ALA A 91 0.99 5.75 -6.56
C ALA A 91 -0.07 6.61 -7.28
N PRO A 92 -1.03 6.05 -8.04
CA PRO A 92 -2.06 6.86 -8.70
C PRO A 92 -2.98 7.57 -7.69
N VAL A 93 -3.36 6.89 -6.60
CA VAL A 93 -4.20 7.49 -5.56
C VAL A 93 -3.52 8.71 -4.94
N PHE A 94 -2.24 8.58 -4.58
CA PHE A 94 -1.47 9.68 -4.01
C PHE A 94 -1.22 10.81 -5.01
N PHE A 95 -0.95 10.48 -6.29
CA PHE A 95 -0.78 11.49 -7.34
C PHE A 95 -2.02 12.37 -7.49
N TYR A 96 -3.21 11.76 -7.60
CA TYR A 96 -4.46 12.53 -7.69
C TYR A 96 -4.73 13.31 -6.40
N PHE A 97 -4.44 12.74 -5.24
CA PHE A 97 -4.58 13.44 -3.96
C PHE A 97 -3.76 14.74 -3.91
N ILE A 98 -2.47 14.68 -4.24
CA ILE A 98 -1.62 15.87 -4.34
C ILE A 98 -2.17 16.85 -5.38
N ARG A 99 -2.58 16.34 -6.54
CA ARG A 99 -3.06 17.18 -7.66
C ARG A 99 -4.31 17.98 -7.31
N TYR A 100 -5.22 17.47 -6.47
CA TYR A 100 -6.45 18.17 -6.08
C TYR A 100 -6.32 18.95 -4.77
N CYS A 101 -5.43 18.56 -3.87
CA CYS A 101 -5.27 19.22 -2.57
C CYS A 101 -4.21 20.33 -2.55
N CYS A 102 -3.26 20.34 -3.49
CA CYS A 102 -2.16 21.31 -3.53
C CYS A 102 -2.11 22.17 -4.80
N TYR A 103 -2.77 21.76 -5.88
CA TYR A 103 -2.76 22.41 -7.20
C TYR A 103 -4.18 22.50 -7.77
#